data_AF-A0A0H3B0D3-F1
#
_entry.id   AF-A0A0H3B0D3-F1
#
_cell.length_a   1.000
_cell.length_b   1.000
_cell.length_c   1.000
_cell.angle_alpha   90.00
_cell.angle_beta   90.00
_cell.angle_gamma   90.00
#
_symmetry.space_group_name_H-M   'P 1'
#
loop_
_entity.id
_entity.type
_entity.pdbx_description
1 polymer ?
#
loop_
_entity_poly.entity_id
_entity_poly.type
_entity_poly.pdbx_seq_one_letter_code
_entity_poly.pdbx_strand_id
1 'polypeptide(L)' 'MADKLISLTANSSVMASDILGVEVNCNGYIVVTTSTGKHHADAGYGELTYQARDRLINEINTRYS' A
#
# COMPACT_ATOMS: atom_id res chain seq x y z
N MET A 1 -6.06 -13.55 -15.08
CA MET A 1 -5.09 -12.84 -14.23
C MET A 1 -5.90 -12.02 -13.24
N ALA A 2 -5.96 -12.43 -11.97
CA ALA A 2 -6.89 -11.85 -11.01
C ALA A 2 -6.26 -10.64 -10.32
N ASP A 3 -6.93 -9.50 -10.40
CA ASP A 3 -6.57 -8.31 -9.65
C ASP A 3 -6.85 -8.56 -8.16
N LYS A 4 -5.80 -8.64 -7.35
CA LYS A 4 -5.79 -8.70 -5.88
C LYS A 4 -6.16 -7.36 -5.21
N LEU A 5 -7.10 -7.43 -4.29
CA LEU A 5 -7.43 -6.33 -3.40
C LEU A 5 -6.34 -6.17 -2.33
N ILE A 6 -5.79 -4.97 -2.17
CA ILE A 6 -4.80 -4.59 -1.15
C ILE A 6 -5.52 -3.82 -0.04
N SER A 7 -5.43 -4.31 1.19
CA SER A 7 -5.96 -3.58 2.35
C SER A 7 -4.97 -2.49 2.75
N LEU A 8 -5.42 -1.23 2.73
CA LEU A 8 -4.64 -0.10 3.20
C LEU A 8 -4.89 0.15 4.69
N THR A 9 -6.16 0.15 5.10
CA THR A 9 -6.59 0.28 6.49
C THR A 9 -7.72 -0.70 6.76
N ALA A 10 -8.26 -0.73 8.00
CA ALA A 10 -9.41 -1.56 8.34
C ALA A 10 -10.66 -1.28 7.48
N ASN A 11 -10.79 -0.07 6.93
CA ASN A 11 -11.98 0.39 6.19
C ASN A 11 -11.66 0.80 4.75
N SER A 12 -10.42 0.61 4.28
CA SER A 12 -9.98 1.06 2.96
C SER A 12 -9.13 0.00 2.30
N SER A 13 -9.51 -0.33 1.07
CA SER A 13 -8.80 -1.27 0.23
C SER A 13 -8.84 -0.81 -1.22
N VAL A 14 -7.75 -1.03 -1.94
CA VAL A 14 -7.62 -0.63 -3.35
C VAL A 14 -7.10 -1.80 -4.17
N MET A 15 -7.43 -1.83 -5.44
CA MET A 15 -6.87 -2.84 -6.35
C MET A 15 -5.39 -2.55 -6.58
N ALA A 16 -4.53 -3.55 -6.54
CA ALA A 16 -3.10 -3.30 -6.75
C ALA A 16 -2.80 -2.78 -8.17
N SER A 17 -3.66 -3.06 -9.14
CA SER A 17 -3.57 -2.49 -10.49
C SER A 17 -3.79 -0.98 -10.54
N ASP A 18 -4.49 -0.42 -9.54
CA ASP A 18 -4.81 1.00 -9.44
C ASP A 18 -3.72 1.78 -8.68
N ILE A 19 -2.75 1.10 -8.06
CA ILE A 19 -1.68 1.74 -7.29
C ILE A 19 -0.60 2.26 -8.26
N LEU A 20 -0.41 3.58 -8.24
CA LEU A 20 0.61 4.29 -9.02
C LEU A 20 1.92 4.48 -8.24
N GLY A 21 1.85 4.50 -6.91
CA GLY A 21 3.03 4.66 -6.06
C GLY A 21 2.74 4.50 -4.57
N VAL A 22 3.78 4.16 -3.82
CA VAL A 22 3.74 4.02 -2.36
C VAL A 22 4.93 4.78 -1.77
N GLU A 23 4.65 5.78 -0.93
CA GLU A 23 5.66 6.65 -0.32
C GLU A 23 5.44 6.77 1.20
N VAL A 24 6.47 7.21 1.92
CA VAL A 24 6.35 7.60 3.35
C VAL A 24 6.50 9.11 3.42
N ASN A 25 5.52 9.79 3.99
CA ASN A 25 5.56 11.25 4.12
C ASN A 25 6.44 11.70 5.29
N CYS A 26 6.67 13.01 5.40
CA CYS A 26 7.48 13.61 6.47
C CYS A 26 6.95 13.37 7.89
N ASN A 27 5.67 13.00 8.02
CA ASN A 27 5.03 12.67 9.29
C ASN A 27 5.14 11.18 9.63
N GLY A 28 5.81 10.38 8.79
CA GLY A 28 6.00 8.94 9.01
C GLY A 28 4.76 8.09 8.71
N TYR A 29 3.83 8.59 7.89
CA TYR A 29 2.68 7.82 7.40
C TYR A 29 2.95 7.27 6.00
N ILE A 30 2.40 6.09 5.73
CA ILE A 30 2.43 5.49 4.40
C ILE A 30 1.31 6.13 3.58
N VAL A 31 1.68 6.63 2.40
CA VAL A 31 0.76 7.23 1.45
C VAL A 31 0.78 6.41 0.17
N VAL A 32 -0.40 5.93 -0.22
CA VAL A 32 -0.63 5.19 -1.46
C VAL A 32 -1.32 6.10 -2.45
N THR A 33 -0.70 6.33 -3.61
CA THR A 33 -1.29 7.11 -4.69
C THR A 33 -1.95 6.18 -5.69
N THR A 34 -3.22 6.42 -5.99
CA THR A 34 -4.03 5.70 -6.97
C THR A 34 -4.51 6.63 -8.08
N SER A 35 -5.21 6.11 -9.09
CA SER A 35 -5.83 6.96 -10.12
C SER A 35 -6.92 7.89 -9.58
N THR A 36 -7.51 7.54 -8.44
CA THR A 36 -8.63 8.26 -7.83
C THR A 36 -8.20 9.22 -6.70
N GLY A 37 -6.98 9.08 -6.18
CA GLY A 37 -6.45 10.00 -5.18
C GLY A 37 -5.31 9.44 -4.34
N LYS A 38 -5.07 10.06 -3.18
CA LYS A 38 -4.10 9.59 -2.20
C LYS A 38 -4.82 8.99 -1.00
N HIS A 39 -4.32 7.86 -0.53
CA HIS A 39 -4.84 7.10 0.60
C HIS A 39 -3.74 6.89 1.64
N HIS A 40 -4.12 6.78 2.90
CA HIS A 40 -3.21 6.35 3.95
C HIS A 40 -3.28 4.84 4.10
N ALA A 41 -2.14 4.23 4.42
CA ALA A 41 -2.06 2.83 4.80
C ALA A 41 -1.51 2.68 6.22
N ASP A 42 -2.07 1.74 6.96
CA ASP A 42 -1.65 1.39 8.30
C ASP A 42 -0.46 0.44 8.26
N ALA A 43 0.47 0.64 9.20
CA ALA A 43 1.50 -0.35 9.47
C ALA A 43 0.89 -1.55 10.21
N GLY A 44 1.40 -2.75 9.95
CA GLY A 44 1.02 -3.94 10.71
C GLY A 44 1.43 -3.83 12.19
N TYR A 45 0.87 -4.71 13.03
CA TYR A 45 1.21 -4.75 14.45
C TYR A 45 2.71 -5.01 14.66
N GLY A 46 3.41 -4.08 15.30
CA GLY A 46 4.86 -4.16 15.54
C GLY A 46 5.73 -3.86 14.31
N GLU A 47 5.15 -3.39 13.20
CA GLU A 47 5.85 -3.08 11.97
C GLU A 47 6.26 -1.58 11.95
N LEU A 48 7.50 -1.29 11.57
CA LEU A 48 7.92 0.09 11.32
C LEU A 48 7.34 0.59 9.99
N THR A 49 7.06 1.88 9.86
CA THR A 49 6.46 2.47 8.65
C THR A 49 7.21 2.09 7.36
N TYR A 50 8.55 2.10 7.39
CA TYR A 50 9.36 1.73 6.22
C TYR A 50 9.28 0.24 5.86
N GLN A 51 9.16 -0.63 6.86
CA GLN A 51 8.95 -2.07 6.63
C GLN A 51 7.57 -2.32 6.03
N ALA A 52 6.55 -1.64 6.55
CA ALA A 52 5.19 -1.69 6.02
C ALA A 52 5.11 -1.20 4.57
N ARG A 53 5.84 -0.12 4.22
CA ARG A 53 5.99 0.34 2.84
C ARG A 53 6.57 -0.75 1.95
N ASP A 54 7.68 -1.36 2.36
CA ASP A 54 8.37 -2.38 1.56
C ASP A 54 7.53 -3.66 1.42
N ARG A 55 6.79 -4.05 2.47
CA ARG A 55 5.81 -5.13 2.41
C ARG A 55 4.72 -4.84 1.40
N LEU A 56 4.12 -3.63 1.42
CA LEU A 56 3.09 -3.22 0.45
C LEU A 56 3.63 -3.26 -0.98
N ILE A 57 4.82 -2.71 -1.21
CA ILE A 57 5.49 -2.75 -2.52
C ILE A 57 5.71 -4.20 -2.96
N ASN A 58 6.19 -5.06 -2.05
CA ASN A 58 6.38 -6.47 -2.35
C ASN A 58 5.06 -7.15 -2.68
N GLU A 59 3.99 -6.89 -1.92
CA GLU A 59 2.67 -7.47 -2.13
C GLU A 59 2.03 -7.06 -3.47
N ILE A 60 2.30 -5.83 -3.93
CA ILE A 60 1.95 -5.35 -5.26
C ILE A 60 2.77 -6.12 -6.32
N ASN A 61 4.07 -6.26 -6.09
CA ASN A 61 5.01 -6.83 -7.06
C ASN A 61 5.05 -8.37 -7.11
N THR A 62 4.64 -9.09 -6.07
CA THR A 62 4.61 -10.57 -6.08
C THR A 62 3.61 -11.12 -7.09
N ARG A 63 2.78 -10.27 -7.70
CA ARG A 63 1.98 -10.60 -8.90
C ARG A 63 2.80 -10.84 -10.17
N TYR A 64 4.07 -10.47 -10.20
CA TYR A 64 4.94 -10.58 -11.38
C TYR A 64 5.82 -11.85 -11.37
N SER A 65 5.62 -12.76 -10.41
CA SER A 65 6.37 -14.03 -10.27
C SER A 65 5.57 -15.23 -10.76
#